data_AF-A0A380FDU0-F1
#
_entry.id   AF-A0A380FDU0-F1
#
_cell.length_a   1.000
_cell.length_b   1.000
_cell.length_c   1.000
_cell.angle_alpha   90.00
_cell.angle_beta   90.00
_cell.angle_gamma   90.00
#
_symmetry.space_group_name_H-M   'P 1'
#
loop_
_entity.id
_entity.type
_entity.pdbx_description
1 polymer ?
#
loop_
_entity_poly.entity_id
_entity_poly.type
_entity_poly.pdbx_seq_one_letter_code
_entity_poly.pdbx_strand_id
1 'polypeptide(L)'
;MSGLMLFSFFFGAGNLIFPPMLGYTAQDNMWIAMGGFAITGILLPYLTVIVVAYMNGGVESIGNKVHPIFGTIFAVCIYLSIGALYGIPRAANVAYEIGTNHVLPVHNHATLIIFSVIFFFVVYFYRIIS
;
A
#
# COMPACT_ATOMS: atom_id res chain seq x y z
N MET A 1 -17.68 -12.09 0.08
CA MET A 1 -16.94 -10.87 0.46
C MET A 1 -15.43 -10.96 0.21
N SER A 2 -14.81 -12.16 0.21
CA SER A 2 -13.35 -12.32 0.09
C SER A 2 -12.75 -11.85 -1.26
N GLY A 3 -13.45 -12.04 -2.38
CA GLY A 3 -12.95 -11.62 -3.70
C GLY A 3 -12.90 -10.11 -3.91
N LEU A 4 -13.89 -9.38 -3.40
CA LEU A 4 -13.96 -7.92 -3.53
C LEU A 4 -12.90 -7.24 -2.65
N MET A 5 -12.62 -7.79 -1.47
CA MET A 5 -11.55 -7.31 -0.59
C MET A 5 -10.17 -7.50 -1.23
N LEU A 6 -9.91 -8.67 -1.83
CA LEU A 6 -8.67 -8.92 -2.57
C LEU A 6 -8.54 -7.99 -3.78
N PHE A 7 -9.64 -7.79 -4.53
CA PHE A 7 -9.68 -6.81 -5.61
C PHE A 7 -9.32 -5.41 -5.12
N SER A 8 -9.94 -4.91 -4.06
CA SER A 8 -9.63 -3.59 -3.48
C SER A 8 -8.20 -3.49 -2.94
N PHE A 9 -7.61 -4.59 -2.45
CA PHE A 9 -6.21 -4.62 -2.03
C PHE A 9 -5.26 -4.44 -3.22
N PHE A 10 -5.54 -5.09 -4.36
CA PHE A 10 -4.74 -4.97 -5.58
C PHE A 10 -5.04 -3.73 -6.42
N PHE A 11 -6.24 -3.15 -6.32
CA PHE A 11 -6.64 -1.92 -7.02
C PHE A 11 -6.69 -0.70 -6.09
N GLY A 12 -6.02 -0.77 -4.92
CA GLY A 12 -5.85 0.38 -4.04
C GLY A 12 -5.10 1.52 -4.74
N ALA A 13 -5.19 2.74 -4.19
CA ALA A 13 -4.71 3.97 -4.83
C ALA A 13 -3.30 3.84 -5.46
N GLY A 14 -2.33 3.23 -4.76
CA GLY A 14 -0.98 3.02 -5.28
C GLY A 14 -0.90 2.16 -6.55
N ASN A 15 -1.66 1.08 -6.63
CA ASN A 15 -1.70 0.21 -7.81
C ASN A 15 -2.60 0.73 -8.93
N LEU A 16 -3.45 1.73 -8.65
CA LEU A 16 -4.25 2.39 -9.68
C LEU A 16 -3.48 3.50 -10.40
N ILE A 17 -2.56 4.16 -9.69
CA ILE A 17 -1.85 5.36 -10.15
C ILE A 17 -0.51 5.01 -10.79
N PHE A 18 0.20 4.05 -10.20
CA PHE A 18 1.54 3.69 -10.64
C PHE A 18 1.60 3.09 -12.05
N PRO A 19 0.68 2.21 -12.50
CA PRO A 19 0.79 1.61 -13.83
C PRO A 19 0.64 2.62 -14.98
N PRO A 20 -0.35 3.54 -14.97
CA PRO A 20 -0.41 4.60 -15.97
C PRO A 20 0.83 5.50 -15.97
N MET A 21 1.36 5.84 -14.79
CA MET A 21 2.58 6.62 -14.66
C MET A 21 3.79 5.88 -15.22
N LEU A 22 3.97 4.61 -14.88
CA LEU A 22 5.06 3.75 -15.37
C LEU A 22 4.97 3.53 -16.88
N GLY A 23 3.76 3.33 -17.40
CA GLY A 23 3.52 3.21 -18.83
C GLY A 23 3.86 4.50 -19.57
N TYR A 24 3.46 5.65 -19.00
CA TYR A 24 3.80 6.96 -19.54
C TYR A 24 5.31 7.21 -19.51
N THR A 25 6.03 6.91 -18.42
CA THR A 25 7.48 7.13 -18.36
C THR A 25 8.29 6.15 -19.20
N ALA A 26 7.76 4.94 -19.44
CA ALA A 26 8.41 3.92 -20.26
C ALA A 26 8.35 4.18 -21.78
N GLN A 27 7.47 5.09 -22.23
CA GLN A 27 7.31 5.49 -23.65
C GLN A 27 7.24 4.25 -24.57
N ASP A 28 8.21 4.07 -25.47
CA ASP A 28 8.24 2.95 -26.42
C ASP A 28 8.34 1.56 -25.76
N ASN A 29 8.84 1.49 -24.52
CA ASN A 29 8.99 0.24 -23.76
C ASN A 29 7.81 -0.05 -22.82
N MET A 30 6.66 0.59 -23.03
CA MET A 30 5.47 0.44 -22.18
C MET A 30 5.13 -1.02 -21.89
N TRP A 31 5.10 -1.89 -22.91
CA TRP A 31 4.73 -3.30 -22.75
C TRP A 31 5.69 -4.08 -21.87
N ILE A 32 6.99 -3.80 -21.97
CA ILE A 32 8.03 -4.43 -21.15
C ILE A 32 7.90 -3.95 -19.70
N ALA A 33 7.71 -2.64 -19.50
CA ALA A 33 7.53 -2.05 -18.17
C ALA A 33 6.25 -2.57 -17.48
N MET A 34 5.14 -2.68 -18.21
CA MET A 34 3.88 -3.25 -17.74
C MET A 34 4.01 -4.75 -17.43
N GLY A 35 4.74 -5.51 -18.26
CA GLY A 35 5.04 -6.92 -17.98
C GLY A 35 5.85 -7.10 -16.70
N GLY A 36 6.91 -6.29 -16.52
CA GLY A 36 7.70 -6.28 -15.28
C GLY A 36 6.87 -5.91 -14.05
N PHE A 37 6.01 -4.89 -14.17
CA PHE A 37 5.08 -4.52 -13.11
C PHE A 37 4.07 -5.62 -12.78
N ALA A 38 3.50 -6.30 -13.78
CA ALA A 38 2.56 -7.40 -13.55
C ALA A 38 3.22 -8.56 -12.79
N ILE A 39 4.46 -8.91 -13.15
CA ILE A 39 5.20 -9.98 -12.46
C ILE A 39 5.52 -9.57 -11.02
N THR A 40 6.12 -8.39 -10.83
CA THR A 40 6.66 -7.97 -9.52
C THR A 40 5.60 -7.38 -8.59
N GLY A 41 4.68 -6.58 -9.11
CA GLY A 41 3.66 -5.86 -8.36
C GLY A 41 2.34 -6.61 -8.18
N ILE A 42 2.06 -7.62 -9.00
CA ILE A 42 0.80 -8.38 -8.92
C ILE A 42 1.07 -9.86 -8.60
N LEU A 43 1.84 -10.56 -9.44
CA LEU A 43 2.02 -12.01 -9.32
C LEU A 43 2.73 -12.41 -8.02
N LEU A 44 3.83 -11.74 -7.67
CA LEU A 44 4.59 -12.05 -6.44
C LEU A 44 3.77 -11.82 -5.15
N PRO A 45 3.10 -10.67 -4.96
CA PRO A 45 2.24 -10.47 -3.79
C PRO A 45 1.05 -11.44 -3.77
N TYR A 46 0.47 -11.77 -4.93
CA TYR A 46 -0.59 -12.77 -5.02
C TYR A 46 -0.13 -14.16 -4.57
N LEU A 47 1.04 -14.63 -5.02
CA LEU A 47 1.65 -15.88 -4.56
C LEU A 47 1.93 -15.84 -3.05
N THR A 48 2.41 -14.71 -2.53
CA THR A 48 2.64 -14.54 -1.08
C THR A 48 1.34 -14.71 -0.29
N VAL A 49 0.24 -14.09 -0.73
CA VAL A 49 -1.07 -14.22 -0.08
C VAL A 49 -1.55 -15.67 -0.11
N ILE A 50 -1.38 -16.37 -1.24
CA ILE A 50 -1.71 -17.80 -1.34
C ILE A 50 -0.92 -18.61 -0.31
N VAL A 51 0.40 -18.46 -0.29
CA VAL A 51 1.27 -19.21 0.63
C VAL A 51 0.86 -18.97 2.08
N VAL A 52 0.64 -17.72 2.48
CA VAL A 52 0.22 -17.37 3.84
C VAL A 52 -1.17 -17.93 4.16
N ALA A 53 -2.10 -17.92 3.20
CA ALA A 53 -3.45 -18.47 3.38
C ALA A 53 -3.46 -20.00 3.58
N TYR A 54 -2.50 -20.72 3.01
CA TYR A 54 -2.33 -22.16 3.21
C TYR A 54 -1.62 -22.53 4.52
N MET A 55 -1.05 -21.57 5.24
CA MET A 55 -0.33 -21.84 6.49
C MET A 55 -1.23 -21.68 7.72
N ASN A 56 -1.34 -22.77 8.51
CA ASN A 56 -2.03 -22.75 9.78
C ASN A 56 -1.28 -21.86 10.78
N GLY A 57 -1.80 -20.66 11.02
CA GLY A 57 -1.18 -19.63 11.87
C GLY A 57 -0.57 -18.45 11.11
N GLY A 58 -0.77 -18.35 9.78
CA GLY A 58 -0.40 -17.18 8.99
C GLY A 58 1.10 -16.85 9.02
N VAL A 59 1.43 -15.56 8.99
CA VAL A 59 2.83 -15.08 8.93
C VAL A 59 3.65 -15.49 10.16
N GLU A 60 3.02 -15.59 11.33
CA GLU A 60 3.69 -16.01 12.57
C GLU A 60 4.19 -17.47 12.47
N SER A 61 3.39 -18.35 11.88
CA SER A 61 3.77 -19.76 11.68
C SER A 61 5.01 -19.95 10.78
N ILE A 62 5.29 -18.98 9.90
CA ILE A 62 6.51 -18.96 9.07
C ILE A 62 7.72 -18.67 9.96
N GLY A 63 7.66 -17.64 10.81
CA GLY A 63 8.76 -17.26 11.69
C GLY A 63 8.98 -18.23 12.86
N ASN A 64 7.93 -18.92 13.31
CA ASN A 64 8.02 -19.92 14.38
C ASN A 64 8.88 -21.14 13.99
N LYS A 65 9.12 -21.40 12.70
CA LYS A 65 10.08 -22.42 12.24
C LYS A 65 11.51 -22.11 12.65
N VAL A 66 11.83 -20.84 12.92
CA VAL A 66 13.15 -20.40 13.38
C VAL A 66 13.18 -20.38 14.92
N HIS A 67 12.26 -19.63 15.54
CA HIS A 67 12.10 -19.56 16.99
C HIS A 67 10.73 -18.92 17.35
N PRO A 68 10.01 -19.38 18.38
CA PRO A 68 8.68 -18.86 18.72
C PRO A 68 8.66 -17.34 19.01
N ILE A 69 9.65 -16.83 19.75
CA ILE A 69 9.76 -15.37 20.02
C ILE A 69 10.06 -14.60 18.72
N PHE A 70 10.84 -15.19 17.81
CA PHE A 70 11.15 -14.55 16.53
C PHE A 70 9.90 -14.44 15.66
N GLY A 71 9.06 -15.48 15.61
CA GLY A 71 7.82 -15.45 14.85
C GLY A 71 6.87 -14.35 15.31
N THR A 72 6.69 -14.17 16.62
CA THR A 72 5.85 -13.10 17.16
C THR A 72 6.39 -11.71 16.83
N ILE A 73 7.68 -11.45 17.07
CA ILE A 73 8.30 -10.14 16.76
C ILE A 73 8.21 -9.85 15.26
N PHE A 74 8.52 -10.84 14.42
CA PHE A 74 8.47 -10.73 12.97
C PHE A 74 7.06 -10.39 12.47
N ALA A 75 6.04 -11.09 12.99
CA ALA A 75 4.65 -10.83 12.65
C ALA A 75 4.23 -9.40 13.07
N VAL A 76 4.61 -8.95 14.27
CA VAL A 76 4.34 -7.58 14.74
C VAL A 76 4.99 -6.55 13.84
N CYS A 77 6.27 -6.72 13.50
CA CYS A 77 6.98 -5.83 12.59
C CYS A 77 6.29 -5.76 11.23
N ILE A 78 5.92 -6.89 10.64
CA ILE A 78 5.21 -6.94 9.35
C ILE A 78 3.88 -6.21 9.42
N TYR A 79 3.07 -6.47 10.44
CA TYR A 79 1.76 -5.83 10.55
C TYR A 79 1.87 -4.32 10.80
N LEU A 80 2.82 -3.89 11.63
CA LEU A 80 3.09 -2.46 11.84
C LEU A 80 3.61 -1.80 10.57
N SER A 81 4.52 -2.44 9.85
CA SER A 81 5.03 -1.94 8.57
C SER A 81 3.92 -1.80 7.55
N ILE A 82 3.20 -2.87 7.23
CA ILE A 82 2.15 -2.85 6.19
C ILE A 82 1.02 -1.88 6.54
N GLY A 83 0.55 -1.89 7.80
CA GLY A 83 -0.57 -1.07 8.23
C GLY A 83 -0.15 0.36 8.59
N ALA A 84 0.36 0.51 9.81
CA ALA A 84 0.51 1.82 10.46
C ALA A 84 1.65 2.66 9.89
N LEU A 85 2.81 2.06 9.63
CA LEU A 85 4.04 2.79 9.32
C LEU A 85 4.23 3.06 7.83
N TYR A 86 3.75 2.18 6.95
CA TYR A 86 3.89 2.35 5.50
C TYR A 86 2.56 2.67 4.83
N GLY A 87 1.51 1.89 5.11
CA GLY A 87 0.22 2.02 4.44
C GLY A 87 -0.41 3.40 4.63
N ILE A 88 -0.48 3.86 5.88
CA ILE A 88 -1.10 5.15 6.23
C ILE A 88 -0.32 6.34 5.61
N PRO A 89 1.01 6.49 5.79
CA PRO A 89 1.74 7.61 5.19
C PRO A 89 1.75 7.57 3.66
N ARG A 90 1.82 6.37 3.06
CA ARG A 90 1.81 6.23 1.60
C ARG A 90 0.47 6.66 1.01
N ALA A 91 -0.65 6.25 1.61
CA ALA A 91 -1.98 6.66 1.16
C ALA A 91 -2.17 8.19 1.26
N ALA A 92 -1.71 8.81 2.36
CA ALA A 92 -1.76 10.26 2.52
C ALA A 92 -0.91 11.00 1.46
N ASN A 93 0.30 10.52 1.18
CA ASN A 93 1.17 11.14 0.18
C ASN A 93 0.59 11.02 -1.24
N VAL A 94 -0.02 9.87 -1.56
CA VAL A 94 -0.70 9.66 -2.84
C VAL A 94 -1.93 10.56 -2.98
N ALA A 95 -2.73 10.70 -1.92
CA ALA A 95 -3.87 11.62 -1.89
C ALA A 95 -3.42 13.09 -2.03
N TYR A 96 -2.28 13.46 -1.44
CA TYR A 96 -1.67 14.77 -1.61
C TYR A 96 -1.24 15.00 -3.05
N GLU A 97 -0.37 14.15 -3.60
CA GLU A 97 0.14 14.28 -4.98
C GLU A 97 -1.00 14.45 -5.99
N ILE A 98 -2.04 13.61 -5.95
CA ILE A 98 -3.13 13.70 -6.93
C ILE A 98 -4.13 14.80 -6.58
N GLY A 99 -4.53 14.90 -5.32
CA GLY A 99 -5.55 15.84 -4.87
C GLY A 99 -5.10 17.29 -4.97
N THR A 100 -3.80 17.55 -4.88
CA THR A 100 -3.26 18.91 -4.90
C THR A 100 -2.55 19.30 -6.19
N ASN A 101 -2.23 18.35 -7.07
CA ASN A 101 -1.52 18.61 -8.33
C ASN A 101 -2.13 19.73 -9.19
N HIS A 102 -3.45 19.91 -9.14
CA HIS A 102 -4.16 20.95 -9.91
C HIS A 102 -4.63 22.13 -9.06
N VAL A 103 -4.44 22.09 -7.73
CA VAL A 103 -5.01 23.05 -6.78
C VAL A 103 -3.93 23.90 -6.11
N LEU A 104 -2.78 23.31 -5.80
CA LEU A 104 -1.70 24.00 -5.11
C LEU A 104 -0.64 24.51 -6.12
N PRO A 105 -0.28 25.81 -6.07
CA PRO A 105 0.75 26.37 -6.94
C PRO A 105 2.18 25.96 -6.53
N VAL A 106 2.38 25.45 -5.30
CA VAL A 106 3.69 25.04 -4.77
C VAL A 106 3.55 23.72 -4.02
N HIS A 107 4.42 22.76 -4.35
CA HIS A 107 4.51 21.45 -3.70
C HIS A 107 5.84 21.39 -2.93
N ASN A 108 5.78 21.44 -1.60
CA ASN A 108 6.94 21.33 -0.71
C ASN A 108 6.61 20.48 0.54
N HIS A 109 7.60 20.09 1.34
CA HIS A 109 7.40 19.29 2.54
C HIS A 109 6.40 19.92 3.53
N ALA A 110 6.38 21.25 3.63
CA ALA A 110 5.45 21.97 4.49
C ALA A 110 3.98 21.80 4.05
N THR A 111 3.69 21.84 2.75
CA THR A 111 2.32 21.69 2.22
C THR A 111 1.83 20.24 2.34
N LEU A 112 2.72 19.25 2.21
CA LEU A 112 2.41 17.84 2.50
C LEU A 112 2.04 17.63 3.97
N ILE A 113 2.79 18.21 4.91
CA ILE A 113 2.52 18.10 6.35
C ILE A 113 1.16 18.73 6.67
N ILE A 114 0.91 19.95 6.19
CA ILE A 114 -0.37 20.65 6.41
C ILE A 114 -1.55 19.84 5.83
N PHE A 115 -1.42 19.35 4.60
CA PHE A 115 -2.43 18.49 3.99
C PHE A 115 -2.68 17.23 4.82
N SER A 116 -1.61 16.55 5.24
CA SER A 116 -1.71 15.32 6.04
C SER A 116 -2.42 15.57 7.37
N VAL A 117 -2.09 16.67 8.07
CA VAL A 117 -2.76 17.05 9.33
C VAL A 117 -4.25 17.30 9.11
N ILE A 118 -4.63 18.07 8.09
CA ILE A 118 -6.04 18.35 7.77
C ILE A 118 -6.76 17.05 7.38
N PHE A 119 -6.15 16.24 6.51
CA PHE A 119 -6.72 14.98 6.04
C PHE A 119 -6.99 14.02 7.20
N PHE A 120 -6.00 13.79 8.08
CA PHE A 120 -6.17 12.92 9.23
C PHE A 120 -7.16 13.49 10.25
N PHE A 121 -7.21 14.81 10.43
CA PHE A 121 -8.20 15.45 11.28
C PHE A 121 -9.63 15.21 10.78
N VAL A 122 -9.89 15.40 9.49
CA VAL A 122 -11.20 15.16 8.87
C VAL A 122 -11.58 13.67 8.97
N VAL A 123 -10.65 12.77 8.68
CA VAL A 123 -10.87 11.31 8.80
C VAL A 123 -11.21 10.93 10.24
N TYR A 124 -10.48 11.48 11.22
CA TYR A 124 -10.72 11.21 12.64
C TYR A 124 -12.08 11.76 13.09
N PHE A 125 -12.44 12.97 12.67
CA PHE A 125 -13.74 13.57 12.96
C PHE A 125 -14.90 12.75 12.38
N TYR A 126 -14.78 12.32 11.12
CA TYR A 126 -15.79 11.46 10.50
C TYR A 126 -15.90 10.10 11.21
N ARG A 127 -14.77 9.52 11.65
CA ARG A 127 -14.74 8.28 12.42
C ARG A 127 -15.42 8.38 13.79
N ILE A 128 -15.46 9.57 14.40
CA ILE A 128 -16.17 9.81 15.66
C ILE A 128 -17.68 9.91 15.45
N ILE A 129 -18.11 10.42 14.30
CA ILE A 129 -19.53 10.67 13.99
C ILE A 129 -20.26 9.45 13.43
N SER A 130 -19.54 8.52 12.79
CA SER A 130 -20.08 7.27 12.20
C SER A 130 -19.88 6.05 13.10
#